data_AF-A0A7X1M651-F1
#
_entry.id   AF-A0A7X1M651-F1
#
_cell.length_a   1.000
_cell.length_b   1.000
_cell.length_c   1.000
_cell.angle_alpha   90.00
_cell.angle_beta   90.00
_cell.angle_gamma   90.00
#
_symmetry.space_group_name_H-M   'P 1'
#
loop_
_entity.id
_entity.type
_entity.pdbx_description
1 polymer ?
#
loop_
_entity_poly.entity_id
_entity_poly.type
_entity_poly.pdbx_seq_one_letter_code
_entity_poly.pdbx_strand_id
1 'polypeptide(L)' 'MASKEALRDEIAHIIHEDCARGLATIPFNTADRILSTILAAIQEPTQPMVQSVKHDLAWYHAAETWRAMLNASALGEQSE' A
#
# COMPACT_ATOMS: atom_id res chain seq x y z
N MET A 1 11.19 5.28 4.19
CA MET A 1 9.99 5.05 3.36
C MET A 1 10.23 3.81 2.49
N ALA A 2 9.33 2.82 2.52
CA ALA A 2 9.49 1.59 1.74
C ALA A 2 9.31 1.86 0.24
N SER A 3 10.20 1.31 -0.59
CA SER A 3 10.07 1.39 -2.04
C SER A 3 9.05 0.36 -2.55
N LYS A 4 8.53 0.59 -3.76
CA LYS A 4 7.64 -0.33 -4.47
C LYS A 4 8.21 -1.74 -4.59
N GLU A 5 9.49 -1.83 -4.96
CA GLU A 5 10.21 -3.08 -5.13
C GLU A 5 10.33 -3.82 -3.80
N ALA A 6 10.67 -3.11 -2.72
CA ALA A 6 10.72 -3.70 -1.38
C ALA A 6 9.35 -4.24 -0.92
N LEU A 7 8.25 -3.53 -1.22
CA LEU A 7 6.90 -3.99 -0.88
C LEU A 7 6.48 -5.21 -1.71
N ARG A 8 6.82 -5.23 -3.00
CA ARG A 8 6.55 -6.37 -3.87
C ARG A 8 7.29 -7.62 -3.39
N ASP A 9 8.58 -7.47 -3.05
CA ASP A 9 9.42 -8.57 -2.62
C ASP A 9 8.93 -9.14 -1.27
N GLU A 10 8.52 -8.27 -0.34
CA GLU A 10 7.95 -8.68 0.95
C GLU A 10 6.62 -9.42 0.78
N ILE A 11 5.73 -8.94 -0.09
CA ILE A 11 4.45 -9.62 -0.38
C ILE A 11 4.70 -10.98 -1.04
N ALA A 12 5.63 -11.05 -2.00
CA ALA A 12 5.99 -12.31 -2.65
C ALA A 12 6.59 -13.31 -1.64
N HIS A 13 7.41 -12.83 -0.70
CA HIS A 13 7.97 -13.61 0.38
C HIS A 13 6.86 -14.18 1.29
N ILE A 14 5.90 -13.36 1.75
CA ILE A 14 4.75 -13.79 2.55
C ILE A 14 3.99 -14.92 1.86
N ILE A 15 3.70 -14.77 0.56
CA ILE A 15 2.96 -15.77 -0.22
C ILE A 15 3.79 -17.07 -0.33
N HIS A 16 5.09 -16.96 -0.62
CA HIS A 16 5.96 -18.12 -0.77
C HIS A 16 6.11 -18.90 0.54
N GLU A 17 6.31 -18.22 1.66
CA GLU A 17 6.37 -18.83 2.99
C GLU A 17 5.07 -19.54 3.35
N ASP A 18 3.92 -18.90 3.12
CA ASP A 18 2.63 -19.52 3.39
C ASP A 18 2.38 -20.74 2.49
N CYS A 19 2.83 -20.70 1.23
CA CYS A 19 2.79 -21.86 0.34
C CYS A 19 3.66 -23.00 0.88
N ALA A 20 4.89 -22.70 1.28
CA ALA A 20 5.83 -23.69 1.83
C ALA A 20 5.30 -24.33 3.13
N ARG A 21 4.53 -23.58 3.91
CA ARG A 21 3.89 -24.05 5.15
C ARG A 21 2.54 -24.75 4.93
N GLY A 22 2.05 -24.82 3.69
CA GLY A 22 0.71 -25.34 3.38
C GLY A 22 -0.44 -24.45 3.87
N LEU A 23 -0.14 -23.20 4.22
CA LEU A 23 -1.08 -22.20 4.74
C LEU A 23 -1.65 -21.27 3.66
N ALA A 24 -1.10 -21.27 2.44
CA ALA A 24 -1.61 -20.44 1.34
C ALA A 24 -3.04 -20.79 0.90
N THR A 25 -3.58 -21.92 1.35
CA THR A 25 -5.01 -22.28 1.20
C THR A 25 -5.91 -21.59 2.21
N ILE A 26 -5.34 -20.82 3.17
CA ILE A 26 -6.03 -20.00 4.16
C ILE A 26 -5.95 -18.53 3.71
N PRO A 27 -6.80 -18.11 2.76
CA PRO A 27 -6.69 -16.80 2.12
C PRO A 27 -6.80 -15.63 3.10
N PHE A 28 -7.49 -15.81 4.23
CA PHE A 28 -7.70 -14.75 5.22
C PHE A 28 -6.40 -14.33 5.92
N ASN A 29 -5.58 -15.28 6.37
CA ASN A 29 -4.32 -14.97 7.08
C ASN A 29 -3.30 -14.31 6.14
N THR A 30 -3.19 -14.80 4.91
CA THR A 30 -2.31 -14.21 3.91
C THR A 30 -2.79 -12.81 3.51
N ALA A 31 -4.11 -12.59 3.37
CA ALA A 31 -4.68 -11.28 3.07
C ALA A 31 -4.43 -10.25 4.19
N ASP A 32 -4.62 -10.63 5.46
CA ASP A 32 -4.37 -9.74 6.61
C ASP A 32 -2.89 -9.32 6.70
N ARG A 33 -1.96 -10.25 6.43
CA ARG A 33 -0.52 -9.95 6.39
C ARG A 33 -0.19 -8.96 5.29
N ILE A 34 -0.68 -9.19 4.08
CA ILE A 34 -0.47 -8.29 2.93
C ILE A 34 -1.06 -6.91 3.22
N LEU A 35 -2.28 -6.85 3.75
CA LEU A 35 -2.95 -5.60 4.11
C LEU A 35 -2.15 -4.82 5.17
N SER A 36 -1.67 -5.51 6.21
CA SER A 36 -0.85 -4.90 7.26
C SER A 36 0.45 -4.32 6.72
N THR A 37 1.12 -5.03 5.80
CA THR A 37 2.33 -4.55 5.13
C THR A 37 2.05 -3.29 4.29
N ILE A 38 0.96 -3.27 3.54
CA ILE A 38 0.54 -2.10 2.74
C ILE A 38 0.20 -0.92 3.67
N LEU A 39 -0.53 -1.15 4.75
CA LEU A 39 -0.90 -0.10 5.72
C LEU A 39 0.34 0.48 6.41
N ALA A 40 1.28 -0.37 6.84
CA ALA A 40 2.54 0.06 7.44
C ALA A 40 3.36 0.92 6.47
N ALA A 41 3.34 0.58 5.17
CA ALA A 41 4.00 1.37 4.13
C ALA A 41 3.37 2.76 3.93
N ILE A 42 2.07 2.89 4.20
CA ILE A 42 1.30 4.13 4.04
C ILE A 42 1.28 4.98 5.34
N GLN A 43 1.63 4.38 6.49
CA GLN A 43 1.56 5.02 7.81
C GLN A 43 2.47 6.24 7.97
N GLU A 44 3.54 6.32 7.18
CA GLU A 44 4.41 7.50 7.06
C GLU A 44 4.15 8.22 5.73
N PRO A 45 3.19 9.16 5.67
CA PRO A 45 2.89 9.88 4.45
C PRO A 45 4.09 10.73 4.01
N THR A 46 4.41 10.66 2.71
CA THR A 46 5.47 11.48 2.14
C THR A 46 5.09 12.95 2.10
N GLN A 47 6.08 13.82 1.98
CA GLN A 47 5.81 15.24 1.76
C GLN A 47 4.90 15.50 0.53
N PRO A 48 5.07 14.82 -0.63
CA PRO A 48 4.09 14.85 -1.73
C PRO A 48 2.67 14.42 -1.33
N MET A 49 2.50 13.34 -0.56
CA MET A 49 1.19 12.89 -0.08
C MET A 49 0.54 13.90 0.87
N VAL A 50 1.34 14.59 1.70
CA VAL A 50 0.84 15.66 2.57
C VAL A 50 0.47 16.91 1.77
N GLN A 51 1.21 17.21 0.71
CA GLN A 51 0.95 18.36 -0.17
C GLN A 51 -0.31 18.16 -1.02
N SER A 52 -0.59 16.93 -1.50
CA SER A 52 -1.82 16.63 -2.24
C SER A 52 -3.07 16.88 -1.40
N VAL A 53 -3.01 16.66 -0.08
CA VAL A 53 -4.14 16.95 0.83
C VAL A 53 -4.37 18.44 1.02
N LYS A 54 -3.30 19.26 1.05
CA LYS A 54 -3.43 20.71 1.31
C LYS A 54 -4.02 21.50 0.14
N HIS A 55 -3.92 20.96 -1.08
CA HIS A 55 -4.45 21.63 -2.27
C HIS A 55 -5.98 21.47 -2.40
N ASP A 56 -6.55 20.42 -1.80
CA ASP A 56 -7.99 20.14 -1.75
C ASP A 56 -8.58 20.55 -0.39
N LEU A 57 -8.81 21.85 -0.20
CA LEU A 57 -9.60 22.37 0.94
C LEU A 57 -11.08 21.96 0.90
N ALA A 58 -11.49 21.16 -0.08
CA ALA A 58 -12.81 20.56 -0.14
C ALA A 58 -12.71 19.09 0.30
N TRP A 59 -12.89 18.85 1.60
CA TRP A 59 -13.14 17.53 2.21
C TRP A 59 -14.29 16.73 1.54
N TYR A 60 -14.98 17.33 0.57
CA TYR A 60 -16.09 16.79 -0.22
C TYR A 60 -15.68 15.61 -1.13
N HIS A 61 -14.40 15.44 -1.44
CA HIS A 61 -13.92 14.37 -2.34
C HIS A 61 -12.83 13.49 -1.71
N ALA A 62 -13.07 13.00 -0.49
CA ALA A 62 -12.14 12.13 0.24
C ALA A 62 -11.58 10.94 -0.58
N ALA A 63 -12.37 10.39 -1.51
CA ALA A 63 -11.93 9.32 -2.41
C ALA A 63 -10.91 9.79 -3.47
N GLU A 64 -11.04 11.02 -3.98
CA GLU A 64 -10.11 11.60 -4.96
C GLU A 64 -8.80 12.01 -4.29
N THR A 65 -8.90 12.62 -3.10
CA THR A 65 -7.74 12.93 -2.26
C THR A 65 -6.96 11.66 -1.89
N TRP A 66 -7.66 10.57 -1.51
CA TRP A 66 -7.03 9.28 -1.23
C TRP A 66 -6.34 8.68 -2.46
N ARG A 67 -6.98 8.74 -3.65
CA ARG A 67 -6.35 8.30 -4.91
C ARG A 67 -5.13 9.14 -5.26
N ALA A 68 -5.17 10.46 -5.09
CA ALA A 68 -4.03 11.33 -5.32
C ALA A 68 -2.86 11.03 -4.37
N MET A 69 -3.16 10.79 -3.08
CA MET A 69 -2.15 10.36 -2.10
C MET A 69 -1.56 8.99 -2.46
N LEU A 70 -2.39 8.03 -2.89
CA LEU A 70 -1.92 6.72 -3.32
C LEU A 70 -1.05 6.82 -4.57
N ASN A 71 -1.44 7.63 -5.55
CA ASN A 71 -0.66 7.89 -6.77
C ASN A 71 0.66 8.62 -6.48
N ALA A 72 0.69 9.50 -5.46
CA ALA A 72 1.89 10.19 -5.00
C ALA A 72 2.76 9.35 -4.05
N SER A 73 2.27 8.19 -3.63
CA SER A 73 3.03 7.23 -2.82
C SER A 73 3.91 6.36 -3.72
N ALA A 74 4.87 5.65 -3.12
CA ALA A 74 5.69 4.67 -3.84
C ALA A 74 4.86 3.53 -4.48
N LEU A 75 3.56 3.40 -4.16
CA LEU A 75 2.65 2.41 -4.74
C LEU A 75 1.99 2.86 -6.05
N GLY A 76 2.03 4.16 -6.39
CA GLY A 76 1.25 4.77 -7.47
C GLY A 76 1.74 4.54 -8.90
N GLU A 77 2.98 4.08 -9.09
CA GLU A 77 3.63 3.95 -10.40
C GLU A 77 3.14 2.73 -11.24
N GLN A 78 1.85 2.42 -11.22
CA GLN A 78 1.26 1.32 -12.01
C GLN A 78 0.15 1.77 -12.97
N SER A 79 0.07 3.06 -13.29
CA SER A 79 -0.85 3.57 -14.31
C SER A 79 -0.14 4.08 -15.55
N GLU A 80 0.78 3.27 -16.10
CA GLU A 80 1.19 3.32 -17.51
C GLU A 80 1.13 1.92 -18.12
#